data_AF-A0A7V5AP56-F1
#
_entry.id   AF-A0A7V5AP56-F1
#
_cell.length_a   1.000
_cell.length_b   1.000
_cell.length_c   1.000
_cell.angle_alpha   90.00
_cell.angle_beta   90.00
_cell.angle_gamma   90.00
#
_symmetry.space_group_name_H-M   'P 1'
#
loop_
_entity.id
_entity.type
_entity.pdbx_description
1 polymer ?
#
loop_
_entity_poly.entity_id
_entity_poly.type
_entity_poly.pdbx_seq_one_letter_code
_entity_poly.pdbx_strand_id
1 'polypeptide(L)'
;MEDARKAAEDAGMPMVRIVKVPSQTWYSARASVEKMMPCVEEVFDEIVEALTKPLTNEEQSIVSFFSEEIEKVRITGETFEDTLERFNETFLQNRWGDGLPLVPPTDERFRWMMGGTSRKAEEVLGTIAPREGLATIGKIAINAIMAGAKPEFLPVVIAAM
;
A
#
# COMPACT_ATOMS: atom_id res chain seq x y z
N MET A 1 5.26 20.59 -0.13
CA MET A 1 3.85 20.49 -0.58
C MET A 1 3.63 19.25 -1.41
N GLU A 2 4.54 18.90 -2.33
CA GLU A 2 4.46 17.66 -3.10
C GLU A 2 4.38 16.41 -2.19
N ASP A 3 5.24 16.32 -1.18
CA ASP A 3 5.22 15.21 -0.21
C ASP A 3 3.88 15.09 0.52
N ALA A 4 3.30 16.21 0.95
CA ALA A 4 2.02 16.23 1.65
C ALA A 4 0.86 15.80 0.74
N ARG A 5 0.91 16.13 -0.56
CA ARG A 5 -0.07 15.66 -1.54
C ARG A 5 0.07 14.17 -1.82
N LYS A 6 1.29 13.67 -2.01
CA LYS A 6 1.55 12.23 -2.17
C LYS A 6 1.09 11.43 -0.94
N ALA A 7 1.39 11.92 0.26
CA ALA A 7 0.91 11.29 1.50
C ALA A 7 -0.63 11.28 1.58
N ALA A 8 -1.29 12.35 1.15
CA ALA A 8 -2.74 12.41 1.09
C ALA A 8 -3.32 11.45 0.04
N GLU A 9 -2.70 11.33 -1.14
CA GLU A 9 -3.06 10.34 -2.17
C GLU A 9 -2.91 8.91 -1.65
N ASP A 10 -1.79 8.58 -0.99
CA ASP A 10 -1.55 7.26 -0.40
C ASP A 10 -2.54 6.92 0.71
N ALA A 11 -3.04 7.93 1.43
CA ALA A 11 -4.08 7.80 2.44
C ALA A 11 -5.51 7.80 1.85
N GLY A 12 -5.67 7.83 0.52
CA GLY A 12 -6.97 7.83 -0.15
C GLY A 12 -7.73 9.17 -0.06
N MET A 13 -7.02 10.27 0.21
CA MET A 13 -7.56 11.62 0.36
C MET A 13 -6.91 12.63 -0.62
N PRO A 14 -6.91 12.36 -1.94
CA PRO A 14 -6.16 13.15 -2.94
C PRO A 14 -6.57 14.62 -3.00
N MET A 15 -7.83 14.92 -2.65
CA MET A 15 -8.40 16.28 -2.70
C MET A 15 -8.43 16.95 -1.33
N VAL A 16 -7.75 16.41 -0.32
CA VAL A 16 -7.70 17.05 1.00
C VAL A 16 -7.04 18.43 0.89
N ARG A 17 -7.66 19.43 1.51
CA ARG A 17 -7.12 20.78 1.58
C ARG A 17 -5.91 20.79 2.52
N ILE A 18 -4.77 21.30 2.04
CA ILE A 18 -3.51 21.31 2.79
C ILE A 18 -3.16 22.75 3.18
N VAL A 19 -3.03 23.00 4.48
CA VAL A 19 -2.54 24.25 5.06
C VAL A 19 -1.07 24.09 5.43
N LYS A 20 -0.26 25.13 5.21
CA LYS A 20 1.17 25.12 5.53
C LYS A 20 1.39 25.49 6.98
N VAL A 21 2.33 24.82 7.63
CA VAL A 21 2.75 25.14 9.00
C VAL A 21 4.27 25.33 9.02
N PRO A 22 4.78 26.37 9.70
CA PRO A 22 6.22 26.55 9.88
C PRO A 22 6.86 25.36 10.61
N SER A 23 7.58 24.51 9.87
CA SER A 23 8.08 23.22 10.40
C SER A 23 9.06 23.38 11.56
N GLN A 24 9.92 24.41 11.54
CA GLN A 24 10.89 24.69 12.59
C GLN A 24 10.20 25.05 13.92
N THR A 25 9.14 25.86 13.85
CA THR A 25 8.34 26.26 15.02
C THR A 25 7.51 25.09 15.53
N TRP A 26 6.77 24.42 14.64
CA TRP A 26 5.91 23.29 15.00
C TRP A 26 6.69 22.15 15.65
N TYR A 27 7.79 21.69 15.04
CA TYR A 27 8.49 20.50 15.50
C TYR A 27 9.13 20.68 16.88
N SER A 28 9.63 21.89 17.16
CA SER A 28 10.24 22.22 18.45
C SER A 28 9.20 22.52 19.54
N ALA A 29 8.03 23.05 19.16
CA ALA A 29 6.98 23.45 20.08
C ALA A 29 5.95 22.34 20.42
N ARG A 30 5.86 21.27 19.63
CA ARG A 30 4.79 20.24 19.70
C ARG A 30 4.58 19.57 21.07
N ALA A 31 5.54 19.68 21.99
CA ALA A 31 5.45 19.12 23.33
C ALA A 31 4.83 20.07 24.38
N SER A 32 4.54 21.33 24.03
CA SER A 32 3.98 22.33 24.95
C SER A 32 2.92 23.18 24.26
N VAL A 33 1.74 23.23 24.86
CA VAL A 33 0.62 24.05 24.36
C VAL A 33 1.04 25.52 24.26
N GLU A 34 1.63 26.07 25.33
CA GLU A 34 2.07 27.47 25.38
C GLU A 34 3.07 27.80 24.25
N LYS A 35 4.04 26.92 23.99
CA LYS A 35 5.01 27.13 22.91
C LYS A 35 4.40 26.96 21.52
N MET A 36 3.32 26.18 21.40
CA MET A 36 2.64 25.91 20.14
C MET A 36 1.66 27.03 19.75
N MET A 37 1.13 27.78 20.72
CA MET A 37 0.14 28.85 20.48
C MET A 37 0.53 29.84 19.38
N PRO A 38 1.76 30.39 19.32
CA PRO A 38 2.14 31.32 18.25
C PRO A 38 2.06 30.69 16.86
N CYS A 39 2.41 29.42 16.74
CA CYS A 39 2.31 28.68 15.48
C CYS A 39 0.86 28.39 15.10
N VAL A 40 -0.03 28.21 16.09
CA VAL A 40 -1.47 28.06 15.86
C VAL A 40 -2.05 29.39 15.37
N GLU A 41 -1.77 30.49 16.05
CA GLU A 41 -2.26 31.83 15.70
C GLU A 41 -1.89 32.23 14.26
N GLU A 42 -0.71 31.81 13.78
CA GLU A 42 -0.27 32.07 12.40
C GLU A 42 -1.11 31.33 11.35
N VAL A 43 -1.62 30.13 11.64
CA VAL A 43 -2.25 29.25 10.64
C VAL A 43 -3.74 29.01 10.86
N PHE A 44 -4.28 29.39 12.03
CA PHE A 44 -5.63 29.02 12.46
C PHE A 44 -6.70 29.56 11.52
N ASP A 45 -6.60 30.82 11.11
CA ASP A 45 -7.57 31.44 10.20
C ASP A 45 -7.57 30.74 8.83
N GLU A 46 -6.39 30.34 8.32
CA GLU A 46 -6.28 29.57 7.07
C GLU A 46 -6.91 28.18 7.21
N ILE A 47 -6.76 27.52 8.36
CA ILE A 47 -7.45 26.25 8.66
C ILE A 47 -8.96 26.46 8.68
N VAL A 48 -9.46 27.47 9.37
CA VAL A 48 -10.89 27.76 9.47
C VAL A 48 -11.46 28.06 8.08
N GLU A 49 -10.80 28.90 7.28
CA GLU A 49 -11.19 29.19 5.91
C GLU A 49 -11.21 27.91 5.05
N ALA A 50 -10.15 27.10 5.14
CA ALA A 50 -10.06 25.84 4.41
C ALA A 50 -11.12 24.83 4.82
N LEU A 51 -11.60 24.83 6.06
CA LEU A 51 -12.67 23.94 6.53
C LEU A 51 -14.07 24.47 6.20
N THR A 52 -14.24 25.78 6.04
CA THR A 52 -15.57 26.41 5.95
C THR A 52 -15.97 26.83 4.53
N LYS A 53 -15.01 27.09 3.64
CA LYS A 53 -15.33 27.44 2.25
C LYS A 53 -16.05 26.26 1.55
N PRO A 54 -17.07 26.51 0.70
CA PRO A 54 -17.78 25.45 0.00
C PRO A 54 -16.84 24.52 -0.77
N LEU A 55 -17.17 23.23 -0.83
CA LEU A 55 -16.40 22.25 -1.61
C LEU A 55 -16.53 22.54 -3.11
N THR A 56 -15.44 22.41 -3.85
CA THR A 56 -15.48 22.41 -5.33
C THR A 56 -16.17 21.14 -5.83
N ASN A 57 -16.60 21.11 -7.09
CA ASN A 57 -17.20 19.91 -7.68
C ASN A 57 -16.25 18.70 -7.64
N GLU A 58 -14.93 18.94 -7.74
CA GLU A 58 -13.90 17.90 -7.65
C GLU A 58 -13.78 17.36 -6.23
N GLU A 59 -13.78 18.23 -5.21
CA GLU A 59 -13.76 17.83 -3.80
C GLU A 59 -15.05 17.12 -3.35
N GLN A 60 -16.17 17.41 -4.00
CA GLN A 60 -17.45 16.71 -3.77
C GLN A 60 -17.48 15.30 -4.41
N SER A 61 -16.62 15.05 -5.40
CA SER A 61 -16.57 13.73 -6.03
C SER A 61 -15.92 12.73 -5.07
N ILE A 62 -16.68 11.71 -4.66
CA ILE A 62 -16.14 10.57 -3.92
C ILE A 62 -15.33 9.75 -4.92
N VAL A 63 -14.02 9.93 -4.92
CA VAL A 63 -13.12 8.96 -5.56
C VAL A 63 -13.08 7.76 -4.62
N SER A 64 -13.87 6.74 -4.93
CA SER A 64 -13.79 5.46 -4.24
C SER A 64 -12.42 4.85 -4.51
N PHE A 65 -11.51 4.93 -3.54
CA PHE A 65 -10.23 4.21 -3.57
C PHE A 65 -10.37 2.72 -3.21
N PHE A 66 -11.62 2.22 -3.12
CA PHE A 66 -11.83 0.79 -3.02
C PHE A 66 -11.44 0.14 -4.34
N SER A 67 -10.22 -0.42 -4.33
CA SER A 67 -9.79 -1.59 -5.06
C SER A 67 -10.63 -1.83 -6.31
N GLU A 68 -10.20 -1.29 -7.45
CA GLU A 68 -10.49 -2.00 -8.71
C GLU A 68 -10.14 -3.47 -8.46
N GLU A 69 -11.02 -4.40 -8.82
CA GLU A 69 -10.64 -5.80 -8.89
C GLU A 69 -9.41 -5.86 -9.79
N ILE A 70 -8.22 -6.01 -9.18
CA ILE A 70 -6.99 -6.08 -9.94
C ILE A 70 -7.09 -7.39 -10.70
N GLU A 71 -7.37 -7.27 -11.99
CA GLU A 71 -7.56 -8.41 -12.87
C GLU A 71 -6.27 -9.25 -12.86
N LYS A 72 -6.42 -10.58 -12.87
CA LYS A 72 -5.25 -11.47 -12.89
C LYS A 72 -4.43 -11.15 -14.14
N VAL A 73 -3.15 -10.82 -13.94
CA VAL A 73 -2.23 -10.57 -15.04
C VAL A 73 -2.00 -11.88 -15.80
N ARG A 74 -2.35 -11.90 -17.08
CA ARG A 74 -2.06 -13.02 -17.98
C ARG A 74 -0.83 -12.68 -18.82
N ILE A 75 0.20 -13.51 -18.71
CA ILE A 75 1.44 -13.38 -19.48
C ILE A 75 1.60 -14.64 -20.34
N THR A 76 1.87 -14.44 -21.63
CA THR A 76 2.00 -15.50 -22.63
C THR A 76 3.29 -15.30 -23.44
N GLY A 77 3.96 -16.41 -23.76
CA GLY A 77 5.13 -16.45 -24.64
C GLY A 77 5.09 -17.68 -25.55
N GLU A 78 6.07 -17.78 -26.45
CA GLU A 78 6.22 -18.89 -27.40
C GLU A 78 6.65 -20.19 -26.73
N THR A 79 7.49 -20.07 -25.70
CA THR A 79 7.97 -21.18 -24.86
C THR A 79 7.74 -20.89 -23.39
N PHE A 80 8.02 -21.88 -22.54
CA PHE A 80 7.99 -21.69 -21.09
C PHE A 80 9.04 -20.66 -20.65
N GLU A 81 10.24 -20.73 -21.21
CA GLU A 81 11.35 -19.81 -20.93
C GLU A 81 11.00 -18.38 -21.35
N ASP A 82 10.49 -18.17 -22.56
CA ASP A 82 10.03 -16.85 -23.04
C ASP A 82 8.91 -16.29 -22.14
N THR A 83 7.97 -17.14 -21.73
CA THR A 83 6.89 -16.72 -20.81
C THR A 83 7.45 -16.29 -19.45
N LEU A 84 8.47 -16.99 -18.93
CA LEU A 84 9.09 -16.66 -17.64
C LEU A 84 9.92 -15.36 -17.71
N GLU A 85 10.63 -15.13 -18.82
CA GLU A 85 11.36 -13.88 -19.06
C GLU A 85 10.40 -12.69 -19.13
N ARG A 86 9.32 -12.80 -19.92
CA ARG A 86 8.27 -11.77 -20.01
C ARG A 86 7.60 -11.48 -18.68
N PHE A 87 7.39 -12.52 -17.86
CA PHE A 87 6.86 -12.35 -16.51
C PHE A 87 7.78 -11.50 -15.64
N ASN A 88 9.07 -11.83 -15.61
CA ASN A 88 10.05 -11.08 -14.82
C ASN A 88 10.23 -9.65 -15.34
N GLU A 89 10.26 -9.45 -16.66
CA GLU A 89 10.34 -8.12 -17.25
C GLU A 89 9.12 -7.26 -16.90
N THR A 90 7.91 -7.82 -17.02
CA THR A 90 6.67 -7.12 -16.66
C THR A 90 6.67 -6.71 -15.19
N PHE A 91 7.03 -7.62 -14.28
CA PHE A 91 7.06 -7.33 -12.84
C PHE A 91 8.14 -6.30 -12.50
N LEU A 92 9.31 -6.37 -13.15
CA LEU A 92 10.38 -5.40 -12.96
C LEU A 92 10.00 -3.99 -13.46
N GLN A 93 9.42 -3.87 -14.65
CA GLN A 93 8.97 -2.59 -15.22
C GLN A 93 7.89 -1.92 -14.35
N ASN A 94 6.99 -2.71 -13.76
CA ASN A 94 5.95 -2.23 -12.85
C ASN A 94 6.41 -2.06 -11.39
N ARG A 95 7.66 -2.41 -11.08
CA ARG A 95 8.20 -2.41 -9.70
C ARG A 95 7.39 -3.30 -8.75
N TRP A 96 6.89 -4.42 -9.25
CA TRP A 96 6.18 -5.43 -8.47
C TRP A 96 7.15 -6.50 -7.97
N GLY A 97 7.89 -6.18 -6.91
CA GLY A 97 8.89 -7.07 -6.33
C GLY A 97 10.04 -6.28 -5.72
N ASP A 98 11.08 -7.00 -5.31
CA ASP A 98 12.30 -6.44 -4.72
C ASP A 98 13.42 -6.19 -5.76
N GLY A 99 13.17 -6.53 -7.03
CA GLY A 99 14.13 -6.43 -8.13
C GLY A 99 14.88 -7.73 -8.42
N LEU A 100 14.65 -8.79 -7.64
CA LEU A 100 15.16 -10.13 -7.95
C LEU A 100 14.20 -10.89 -8.87
N PRO A 101 14.68 -11.94 -9.57
CA PRO A 101 13.81 -12.83 -10.32
C PRO A 101 12.77 -13.49 -9.44
N LEU A 102 11.53 -13.56 -9.92
CA LEU A 102 10.39 -14.10 -9.21
C LEU A 102 9.91 -15.41 -9.85
N VAL A 103 9.30 -16.24 -9.01
CA VAL A 103 8.61 -17.47 -9.42
C VAL A 103 7.12 -17.13 -9.65
N PRO A 104 6.54 -17.33 -10.86
CA PRO A 104 5.13 -17.01 -11.10
C PRO A 104 4.18 -17.71 -10.12
N PRO A 105 3.32 -16.98 -9.38
CA PRO A 105 2.41 -17.56 -8.40
C PRO A 105 1.13 -18.07 -9.06
N THR A 106 1.24 -19.14 -9.87
CA THR A 106 0.10 -19.75 -10.56
C THR A 106 -0.90 -20.38 -9.60
N ASP A 107 -2.16 -20.57 -10.03
CA ASP A 107 -3.20 -21.20 -9.21
C ASP A 107 -2.82 -22.63 -8.75
N GLU A 108 -1.99 -23.34 -9.51
CA GLU A 108 -1.45 -24.64 -9.12
C GLU A 108 -0.42 -24.52 -8.00
N ARG A 109 0.56 -23.61 -8.13
CA ARG A 109 1.55 -23.35 -7.08
C ARG A 109 0.91 -22.78 -5.82
N PHE A 110 -0.15 -21.99 -5.97
CA PHE A 110 -0.93 -21.49 -4.85
C PHE A 110 -1.58 -22.61 -4.05
N ARG A 111 -2.28 -23.54 -4.72
CA ARG A 111 -2.87 -24.72 -4.06
C ARG A 111 -1.80 -25.59 -3.40
N TRP A 112 -0.65 -25.77 -4.05
CA TRP A 112 0.48 -26.51 -3.49
C TRP A 112 1.04 -25.84 -2.23
N MET A 113 1.28 -24.53 -2.27
CA MET A 113 1.76 -23.73 -1.14
C MET A 113 0.79 -23.75 0.05
N MET A 114 -0.51 -23.62 -0.22
CA MET A 114 -1.54 -23.66 0.83
C MET A 114 -1.61 -25.01 1.56
N GLY A 115 -1.10 -26.10 0.98
CA GLY A 115 -0.95 -27.38 1.67
C GLY A 115 0.03 -27.34 2.86
N GLY A 116 0.86 -26.29 2.96
CA GLY A 116 1.79 -26.08 4.06
C GLY A 116 1.16 -25.54 5.35
N THR A 117 -0.13 -25.20 5.34
CA THR A 117 -0.83 -24.63 6.50
C THR A 117 -2.26 -25.16 6.61
N SER A 118 -2.80 -25.20 7.82
CA SER A 118 -4.22 -25.52 8.07
C SER A 118 -5.13 -24.28 8.07
N ARG A 119 -4.55 -23.08 7.93
CA ARG A 119 -5.27 -21.81 7.97
C ARG A 119 -5.95 -21.50 6.64
N LYS A 120 -7.06 -20.77 6.70
CA LYS A 120 -7.84 -20.39 5.50
C LYS A 120 -7.16 -19.24 4.76
N ALA A 121 -7.24 -19.23 3.43
CA ALA A 121 -6.59 -18.22 2.60
C ALA A 121 -7.14 -16.80 2.85
N GLU A 122 -8.40 -16.68 3.21
CA GLU A 122 -9.11 -15.42 3.48
C GLU A 122 -8.83 -14.88 4.89
N GLU A 123 -8.19 -15.68 5.74
CA GLU A 123 -7.92 -15.28 7.12
C GLU A 123 -6.93 -14.10 7.13
N VAL A 124 -7.30 -13.03 7.83
CA VAL A 124 -6.52 -11.80 7.94
C VAL A 124 -5.64 -11.87 9.18
N LEU A 125 -4.32 -11.73 9.02
CA LEU A 125 -3.38 -11.58 10.13
C LEU A 125 -3.37 -10.15 10.69
N GLY A 126 -3.53 -9.16 9.81
CA GLY A 126 -3.51 -7.76 10.17
C GLY A 126 -3.45 -6.87 8.93
N THR A 127 -3.09 -5.61 9.12
CA THR A 127 -2.79 -4.66 8.05
C THR A 127 -1.29 -4.45 7.95
N ILE A 128 -0.80 -4.22 6.73
CA ILE A 128 0.61 -3.90 6.47
C ILE A 128 0.70 -2.47 5.92
N ALA A 129 1.46 -1.64 6.65
CA ALA A 129 1.86 -0.30 6.22
C ALA A 129 2.69 -0.35 4.91
N PRO A 130 2.71 0.71 4.09
CA PRO A 130 2.17 2.06 4.36
C PRO A 130 0.71 2.26 3.96
N ARG A 131 0.12 1.36 3.16
CA ARG A 131 -1.25 1.51 2.63
C ARG A 131 -2.30 0.73 3.42
N GLU A 132 -1.95 0.25 4.61
CA GLU A 132 -2.79 -0.58 5.48
C GLU A 132 -3.46 -1.75 4.74
N GLY A 133 -2.72 -2.36 3.82
CA GLY A 133 -3.23 -3.46 3.01
C GLY A 133 -3.48 -4.69 3.88
N LEU A 134 -4.64 -5.33 3.71
CA LEU A 134 -4.98 -6.57 4.44
C LEU A 134 -3.98 -7.68 4.10
N ALA A 135 -3.25 -8.15 5.11
CA ALA A 135 -2.35 -9.29 5.03
C ALA A 135 -3.12 -10.57 5.30
N THR A 136 -3.70 -11.14 4.24
CA THR A 136 -4.35 -12.45 4.32
C THR A 136 -3.33 -13.57 4.18
N ILE A 137 -3.64 -14.75 4.72
CA ILE A 137 -2.80 -15.95 4.53
C ILE A 137 -2.55 -16.23 3.04
N GLY A 138 -3.57 -16.05 2.19
CA GLY A 138 -3.43 -16.21 0.74
C GLY A 138 -2.42 -15.23 0.12
N LYS A 139 -2.46 -13.95 0.51
CA LYS A 139 -1.48 -12.96 0.01
C LYS A 139 -0.06 -13.26 0.49
N ILE A 140 0.08 -13.72 1.74
CA ILE A 140 1.38 -14.15 2.28
C ILE A 140 1.90 -15.37 1.52
N ALA A 141 1.05 -16.34 1.22
CA ALA A 141 1.40 -17.52 0.41
C ALA A 141 1.81 -17.13 -1.02
N ILE A 142 1.13 -16.18 -1.65
CA ILE A 142 1.50 -15.64 -2.97
C ILE A 142 2.92 -15.05 -2.94
N ASN A 143 3.23 -14.20 -1.95
CA ASN A 143 4.58 -13.64 -1.79
C ASN A 143 5.63 -14.73 -1.53
N ALA A 144 5.30 -15.73 -0.70
CA ALA A 144 6.20 -16.86 -0.43
C ALA A 144 6.48 -17.68 -1.70
N ILE A 145 5.49 -17.90 -2.57
CA ILE A 145 5.68 -18.57 -3.86
C ILE A 145 6.60 -17.74 -4.74
N MET A 146 6.36 -16.42 -4.85
CA MET A 146 7.19 -15.53 -5.66
C MET A 146 8.66 -15.56 -5.23
N ALA A 147 8.92 -15.66 -3.92
CA ALA A 147 10.25 -15.83 -3.35
C ALA A 147 10.85 -17.25 -3.51
N GLY A 148 10.11 -18.20 -4.08
CA GLY A 148 10.57 -19.58 -4.27
C GLY A 148 10.54 -20.45 -3.01
N ALA A 149 9.75 -20.07 -2.00
CA ALA A 149 9.62 -20.85 -0.77
C ALA A 149 8.92 -22.19 -1.01
N LYS A 150 9.15 -23.15 -0.09
CA LYS A 150 8.43 -24.42 -0.05
C LYS A 150 7.26 -24.36 0.95
N PRO A 151 6.20 -25.18 0.78
CA PRO A 151 5.05 -25.21 1.68
C PRO A 151 5.44 -25.44 3.14
N GLU A 152 6.46 -26.26 3.42
CA GLU A 152 6.90 -26.58 4.79
C GLU A 152 7.43 -25.34 5.53
N PHE A 153 7.82 -24.28 4.82
CA PHE A 153 8.29 -23.03 5.40
C PHE A 153 7.15 -22.04 5.66
N LEU A 154 5.98 -22.23 5.04
CA LEU A 154 4.87 -21.28 5.13
C LEU A 154 4.40 -21.01 6.57
N PRO A 155 4.31 -21.99 7.49
CA PRO A 155 3.95 -21.71 8.88
C PRO A 155 4.91 -20.74 9.59
N VAL A 156 6.21 -20.84 9.29
CA VAL A 156 7.23 -19.95 9.87
C VAL A 156 7.12 -18.55 9.26
N VAL A 157 6.90 -18.47 7.94
CA VAL A 157 6.65 -17.19 7.26
C VAL A 157 5.43 -16.49 7.88
N ILE A 158 4.32 -17.22 8.05
CA ILE A 158 3.09 -16.71 8.69
C ILE A 158 3.36 -16.20 10.11
N ALA A 159 4.17 -16.94 10.90
CA ALA A 159 4.47 -16.57 12.28
C ALA A 159 5.39 -15.34 12.41
N ALA A 160 6.15 -15.01 11.36
CA ALA A 160 7.07 -13.87 11.34
C ALA A 160 6.43 -12.56 10.84
N MET A 161 5.17 -12.60 10.37
CA MET A 161 4.42 -11.44 9.91
C MET A 161 3.84 -10.61 11.07
#